data_AF-A0A7S1MQD1-F1
#
_entry.id   AF-A0A7S1MQD1-F1
#
_cell.length_a   1.000
_cell.length_b   1.000
_cell.length_c   1.000
_cell.angle_alpha   90.00
_cell.angle_beta   90.00
_cell.angle_gamma   90.00
#
_symmetry.space_group_name_H-M   'P 1'
#
loop_
_entity.id
_entity.type
_entity.pdbx_description
1 polymer ?
#
loop_
_entity_poly.entity_id
_entity_poly.type
_entity_poly.pdbx_seq_one_letter_code
_entity_poly.pdbx_strand_id
1 'polypeptide(L)'
;RLDLFSHEFCDLLLAELDHLEASGIPLRRPNGMNRYGAILSHLGFQEGLLEPLMKQVVVPLSHELWPEWVDPSDCDDTYGFVVRYKLGEDVDLAEHADTSNVTLNVCL
;
A
#
# COMPACT_ATOMS: atom_id res chain seq x y z
N ARG A 1 -10.64 13.22 -9.89
CA ARG A 1 -9.87 12.57 -8.80
C ARG A 1 -10.82 11.59 -8.13
N LEU A 2 -10.42 10.33 -8.00
CA LEU A 2 -11.19 9.32 -7.27
C LEU A 2 -10.68 9.33 -5.84
N ASP A 3 -11.54 9.66 -4.88
CA ASP A 3 -11.16 9.63 -3.46
C ASP A 3 -11.46 8.23 -2.93
N LEU A 4 -10.42 7.40 -2.86
CA LEU A 4 -10.54 6.00 -2.46
C LEU A 4 -10.79 5.86 -0.94
N PHE A 5 -10.13 6.70 -0.15
CA PHE A 5 -10.27 6.74 1.30
C PHE A 5 -10.82 8.10 1.73
N SER A 6 -11.54 8.11 2.86
CA SER A 6 -11.93 9.36 3.49
C SER A 6 -10.70 10.08 4.06
N HIS A 7 -10.75 11.41 4.12
CA HIS A 7 -9.70 12.21 4.77
C HIS A 7 -9.48 11.78 6.22
N GLU A 8 -10.56 11.51 6.96
CA GLU A 8 -10.47 11.01 8.35
C GLU A 8 -9.70 9.70 8.46
N PHE A 9 -9.92 8.75 7.52
CA PHE A 9 -9.15 7.51 7.51
C PHE A 9 -7.66 7.77 7.21
N CYS A 10 -7.35 8.62 6.24
CA CYS A 10 -5.97 8.97 5.93
C CYS A 10 -5.27 9.61 7.14
N ASP A 11 -5.94 10.56 7.82
CA ASP A 11 -5.40 11.22 9.01
C ASP A 11 -5.13 10.22 10.15
N LEU A 12 -6.05 9.27 10.38
CA LEU A 12 -5.89 8.22 11.39
C LEU A 12 -4.75 7.25 11.04
N LEU A 13 -4.63 6.84 9.78
CA LEU A 13 -3.57 5.97 9.32
C LEU A 13 -2.19 6.65 9.44
N LEU A 14 -2.09 7.92 9.06
CA LEU A 14 -0.87 8.70 9.21
C LEU A 14 -0.48 8.86 10.69
N ALA A 15 -1.43 9.16 11.57
CA ALA A 15 -1.18 9.25 13.00
C ALA A 15 -0.66 7.93 13.59
N GLU A 16 -1.20 6.79 13.16
CA GLU A 16 -0.73 5.47 13.60
C GLU A 16 0.70 5.17 13.11
N LEU A 17 1.04 5.56 11.88
CA LEU A 17 2.39 5.42 11.35
C LEU A 17 3.41 6.30 12.10
N ASP A 18 3.00 7.52 12.49
CA ASP A 18 3.82 8.40 13.32
C ASP A 18 4.02 7.83 14.73
N HIS A 19 2.98 7.26 15.34
CA HIS A 19 3.09 6.57 16.63
C HIS A 19 4.03 5.37 16.55
N LEU A 20 3.93 4.58 15.48
CA LEU A 20 4.79 3.44 15.24
C LEU A 20 6.26 3.85 15.13
N GLU A 21 6.55 4.93 14.40
CA GLU A 21 7.90 5.48 14.34
C GLU A 21 8.39 5.93 15.74
N ALA A 22 7.56 6.68 16.46
CA ALA A 22 7.90 7.19 17.79
C ALA A 22 8.10 6.07 18.83
N SER A 23 7.52 4.89 18.61
CA SER A 23 7.65 3.73 19.49
C SER A 23 9.07 3.16 19.53
N GLY A 24 9.88 3.40 18.49
CA GLY A 24 11.21 2.81 18.33
C GLY A 24 11.22 1.31 18.03
N ILE A 25 10.05 0.71 17.76
CA ILE A 25 9.95 -0.69 17.34
C ILE A 25 10.63 -0.84 15.97
N PRO A 26 11.59 -1.78 15.81
CA PRO A 26 12.25 -1.98 14.52
C PRO A 26 11.27 -2.39 13.42
N LEU A 27 11.21 -1.60 12.35
CA LEU A 27 10.39 -1.88 11.17
C LEU A 27 11.22 -2.54 10.07
N ARG A 28 10.59 -3.46 9.34
CA ARG A 28 11.13 -3.96 8.08
C ARG A 28 10.91 -2.91 6.99
N ARG A 29 11.87 -2.83 6.07
CA ARG A 29 11.75 -2.00 4.87
C ARG A 29 10.50 -2.40 4.09
N PRO A 30 9.70 -1.44 3.62
CA PRO A 30 8.47 -1.75 2.88
C PRO A 30 8.74 -2.45 1.55
N ASN A 31 9.85 -2.14 0.88
CA ASN A 31 10.28 -2.82 -0.34
C ASN A 31 11.81 -2.78 -0.48
N GLY A 32 12.34 -3.26 -1.61
CA GLY A 32 13.78 -3.32 -1.88
C GLY A 32 14.46 -1.95 -2.09
N MET A 33 13.69 -0.90 -2.35
CA MET A 33 14.17 0.43 -2.77
C MET A 33 13.92 1.52 -1.72
N ASN A 34 12.88 1.38 -0.89
CA ASN A 34 12.54 2.30 0.18
C ASN A 34 12.97 1.73 1.53
N ARG A 35 13.72 2.52 2.29
CA ARG A 35 14.16 2.24 3.65
C ARG A 35 13.11 2.60 4.70
N TYR A 36 12.26 3.59 4.43
CA TYR A 36 11.30 4.14 5.39
C TYR A 36 9.85 3.92 4.98
N GLY A 37 9.00 3.62 5.96
CA GLY A 37 7.61 3.24 5.78
C GLY A 37 7.25 2.02 6.62
N ALA A 38 6.14 1.37 6.28
CA ALA A 38 5.66 0.21 7.01
C ALA A 38 4.95 -0.80 6.11
N ILE A 39 5.10 -2.09 6.43
CA ILE A 39 4.33 -3.18 5.82
C ILE A 39 3.02 -3.30 6.60
N LEU A 40 1.89 -3.10 5.94
CA LEU A 40 0.59 -2.95 6.59
C LEU A 40 0.11 -4.26 7.25
N SER A 41 0.43 -5.41 6.67
CA SER A 41 0.10 -6.72 7.25
C SER A 41 0.81 -6.96 8.59
N HIS A 42 2.01 -6.42 8.80
CA HIS A 42 2.72 -6.51 10.09
C HIS A 42 2.06 -5.65 11.19
N LEU A 43 1.24 -4.69 10.80
CA LEU A 43 0.47 -3.83 11.72
C LEU A 43 -0.97 -4.33 11.92
N GLY A 44 -1.31 -5.50 11.36
CA GLY A 44 -2.64 -6.09 11.49
C GLY A 44 -3.67 -5.59 10.49
N PHE A 45 -3.28 -4.85 9.45
CA PHE A 45 -4.21 -4.33 8.43
C PHE A 45 -4.56 -5.33 7.31
N GLN A 46 -4.10 -6.58 7.38
CA GLN A 46 -4.38 -7.57 6.34
C GLN A 46 -5.89 -7.82 6.19
N GLU A 47 -6.53 -8.35 7.23
CA GLU A 47 -7.95 -8.75 7.20
C GLU A 47 -8.90 -7.54 7.19
N GLY A 48 -8.54 -6.47 7.90
CA GLY A 48 -9.41 -5.31 8.11
C GLY A 48 -9.38 -4.24 7.01
N LEU A 49 -8.33 -4.22 6.18
CA LEU A 49 -8.12 -3.18 5.17
C LEU A 49 -7.73 -3.76 3.81
N LEU A 50 -6.65 -4.54 3.74
CA LEU A 50 -6.08 -4.99 2.47
C LEU A 50 -6.98 -6.00 1.75
N GLU A 51 -7.43 -7.04 2.43
CA GLU A 51 -8.30 -8.07 1.83
C GLU A 51 -9.63 -7.48 1.34
N PRO A 52 -10.36 -6.65 2.12
CA PRO A 52 -11.55 -5.96 1.63
C PRO A 52 -11.27 -5.04 0.45
N LEU A 53 -10.18 -4.27 0.47
CA LEU A 53 -9.82 -3.35 -0.61
C LEU A 53 -9.57 -4.09 -1.92
N MET A 54 -8.87 -5.22 -1.86
CA MET A 54 -8.62 -6.04 -3.04
C MET A 54 -9.92 -6.63 -3.60
N LYS A 55 -10.69 -7.28 -2.73
CA LYS A 55 -11.93 -7.96 -3.11
C LYS A 55 -13.00 -7.02 -3.65
N GLN A 56 -13.11 -5.83 -3.07
CA GLN A 56 -14.22 -4.90 -3.37
C GLN A 56 -13.84 -3.83 -4.38
N VAL A 57 -12.55 -3.51 -4.54
CA VAL A 57 -12.10 -2.40 -5.39
C VAL A 57 -11.09 -2.85 -6.42
N VAL A 58 -9.91 -3.33 -6.02
CA VAL A 58 -8.79 -3.53 -6.95
C VAL A 58 -9.12 -4.61 -7.97
N VAL A 59 -9.58 -5.78 -7.54
CA VAL A 59 -9.86 -6.90 -8.44
C VAL A 59 -11.00 -6.58 -9.42
N PRO A 60 -12.18 -6.10 -8.96
CA PRO A 60 -13.25 -5.72 -9.89
C PRO A 60 -12.84 -4.62 -10.86
N LEU A 61 -12.15 -3.58 -10.37
CA LEU A 61 -11.74 -2.46 -11.22
C LEU A 61 -10.71 -2.90 -12.26
N SER A 62 -9.75 -3.74 -11.88
CA SER A 62 -8.69 -4.20 -12.78
C SER A 62 -9.24 -5.08 -13.90
N HIS A 63 -10.15 -5.99 -13.57
CA HIS A 63 -10.81 -6.84 -14.57
C HIS A 63 -11.68 -6.01 -15.54
N GLU A 64 -12.37 -4.97 -15.06
CA GLU A 64 -13.15 -4.09 -15.95
C GLU A 64 -12.26 -3.22 -16.86
N LEU A 65 -11.10 -2.77 -16.38
CA LEU A 65 -10.18 -1.92 -17.14
C LEU A 65 -9.29 -2.70 -18.11
N TRP A 66 -8.88 -3.90 -17.73
CA TRP A 66 -7.93 -4.74 -18.47
C TRP A 66 -8.36 -6.22 -18.50
N PRO A 67 -9.56 -6.53 -19.01
CA PRO A 67 -10.10 -7.89 -19.00
C PRO A 67 -9.25 -8.89 -19.78
N GLU A 68 -8.44 -8.43 -20.73
CA GLU A 68 -7.53 -9.29 -21.49
C GLU A 68 -6.20 -9.58 -20.77
N TRP A 69 -5.89 -8.87 -19.68
CA TRP A 69 -4.63 -8.99 -18.93
C TRP A 69 -4.80 -9.47 -17.49
N VAL A 70 -5.97 -9.27 -16.89
CA VAL A 70 -6.21 -9.55 -15.47
C VAL A 70 -7.47 -10.40 -15.32
N ASP A 71 -7.31 -11.68 -14.97
CA ASP A 71 -8.40 -12.51 -14.47
C ASP A 71 -8.57 -12.29 -12.96
N PRO A 72 -9.80 -12.29 -12.40
CA PRO A 72 -9.99 -12.17 -10.96
C PRO A 72 -9.26 -13.25 -10.14
N SER A 73 -9.02 -14.43 -10.72
CA SER A 73 -8.24 -15.50 -10.09
C SER A 73 -6.73 -15.24 -10.06
N ASP A 74 -6.23 -14.27 -10.82
CA ASP A 74 -4.83 -13.86 -10.82
C ASP A 74 -4.45 -12.93 -9.63
N CYS A 75 -5.42 -12.57 -8.79
CA CYS A 75 -5.27 -11.61 -7.69
C CYS A 75 -5.58 -12.27 -6.33
N ASP A 76 -4.95 -13.40 -6.04
CA ASP A 76 -5.16 -14.19 -4.81
C ASP A 76 -4.24 -13.79 -3.64
N ASP A 77 -3.17 -13.04 -3.90
CA ASP A 77 -2.25 -12.52 -2.90
C ASP A 77 -2.16 -10.99 -2.91
N THR A 78 -1.69 -10.40 -1.80
CA THR A 78 -1.56 -8.96 -1.65
C THR A 78 -0.42 -8.58 -0.72
N TYR A 79 0.40 -7.65 -1.19
CA TYR A 79 1.49 -7.06 -0.44
C TYR A 79 1.28 -5.55 -0.28
N GLY A 80 0.61 -5.16 0.81
CA GLY A 80 0.32 -3.76 1.12
C GLY A 80 1.39 -3.12 1.99
N PHE A 81 1.89 -1.96 1.58
CA PHE A 81 2.86 -1.17 2.35
C PHE A 81 2.68 0.33 2.12
N VAL A 82 3.17 1.12 3.07
CA VAL A 82 3.27 2.58 2.97
C VAL A 82 4.74 2.96 2.80
N VAL A 83 5.01 3.92 1.92
CA VAL A 83 6.32 4.53 1.74
C VAL A 83 6.32 5.92 2.35
N ARG A 84 7.42 6.29 2.99
CA ARG A 84 7.61 7.65 3.51
C ARG A 84 8.76 8.34 2.79
N TYR A 85 8.46 9.52 2.25
CA TYR A 85 9.45 10.42 1.68
C TYR A 85 9.66 11.62 2.61
N LYS A 86 10.91 11.89 2.97
CA LYS A 86 11.28 12.97 3.90
C LYS A 86 12.70 13.44 3.64
N LEU A 87 12.95 14.74 3.81
CA LEU A 87 14.30 15.28 3.65
C LEU A 87 15.26 14.64 4.67
N GLY A 88 16.39 14.12 4.17
CA GLY A 88 17.36 13.37 4.98
C GLY A 88 17.09 11.85 5.05
N GLU A 89 16.00 11.39 4.46
CA GLU A 89 15.64 9.97 4.32
C GLU A 89 15.65 9.56 2.84
N ASP A 90 14.65 8.82 2.38
CA ASP A 90 14.43 8.56 0.96
C ASP A 90 13.66 9.73 0.34
N VAL A 91 14.09 10.16 -0.85
CA VAL A 91 13.48 11.29 -1.58
C VAL A 91 13.21 10.96 -3.05
N ASP A 92 13.75 9.85 -3.54
CA ASP A 92 13.59 9.38 -4.91
C ASP A 92 13.38 7.86 -4.94
N LEU A 93 12.92 7.40 -6.10
CA LEU A 93 12.70 6.00 -6.40
C LEU A 93 13.23 5.78 -7.82
N ALA A 94 14.20 4.88 -7.98
CA ALA A 94 14.79 4.61 -9.29
C ALA A 94 13.76 3.96 -10.24
N GLU A 95 14.00 3.98 -11.54
CA GLU A 95 13.15 3.29 -12.52
C GLU A 95 13.12 1.79 -12.25
N HIS A 96 11.92 1.20 -12.21
CA HIS A 96 11.69 -0.21 -11.92
C HIS A 96 10.33 -0.65 -12.45
N ALA A 97 10.08 -1.95 -12.37
CA ALA A 97 8.76 -2.56 -12.52
C ALA A 97 8.38 -3.23 -11.20
N ASP A 98 7.11 -3.10 -10.83
CA ASP A 98 6.58 -3.77 -9.66
C ASP A 98 6.36 -5.26 -9.93
N THR A 99 6.64 -6.09 -8.91
CA THR A 99 6.35 -7.53 -8.95
C THR A 99 4.89 -7.76 -8.56
N SER A 100 3.97 -7.35 -9.43
CA SER A 100 2.53 -7.53 -9.25
C SER A 100 1.81 -7.50 -10.59
N ASN A 101 0.67 -8.17 -10.68
CA ASN A 101 -0.20 -8.08 -11.85
C ASN A 101 -0.81 -6.67 -11.98
N VAL A 102 -1.17 -6.09 -10.83
CA VAL A 102 -1.69 -4.73 -10.72
C VAL A 102 -1.14 -4.08 -9.45
N THR A 103 -0.75 -2.80 -9.58
CA THR A 103 -0.35 -1.97 -8.44
C THR A 103 -1.35 -0.84 -8.25
N LEU A 104 -1.89 -0.72 -7.04
CA LEU A 104 -2.68 0.43 -6.62
C LEU A 104 -1.79 1.36 -5.78
N ASN A 105 -1.57 2.58 -6.25
CA ASN A 105 -0.85 3.61 -5.51
C ASN A 105 -1.83 4.72 -5.06
N VAL A 106 -1.85 4.99 -3.76
CA VAL A 106 -2.79 5.90 -3.13
C VAL A 106 -2.02 6.94 -2.32
N CYS A 107 -2.28 8.23 -2.58
CA CYS A 107 -1.77 9.30 -1.73
C CYS A 107 -2.52 9.28 -0.39
N LEU A 108 -1.77 9.25 0.70
CA LEU A 108 -2.25 9.40 2.07
C LEU A 108 -2.12 10.86 2.50
#